data_AF-A0A9J7ETG8-F1
#
_entry.id   AF-A0A9J7ETG8-F1
#
_cell.length_a   1.000
_cell.length_b   1.000
_cell.length_c   1.000
_cell.angle_alpha   90.00
_cell.angle_beta   90.00
_cell.angle_gamma   90.00
#
_symmetry.space_group_name_H-M   'P 1'
#
loop_
_entity.id
_entity.type
_entity.pdbx_description
1 polymer ?
#
loop_
_entity_poly.entity_id
_entity_poly.type
_entity_poly.pdbx_seq_one_letter_code
_entity_poly.pdbx_strand_id
1 'polypeptide(L)'
;MAGLVRAGFSFARNAVFSTSVRSIATTNPLNLKEIRERTEGSSIVIEAVNVPSPRTELLVRAENLPNHEPVVSPSEKPPCYMCALGLDVKHTDVLILSQFVRSDGCMLPRRITGLCRRQQKKMGKLVTMAQKAGLMINLTPDNCNKDPRKRKDYKKFNTYFDERTIFMKRIPKPVDRFKR
;
A
#
# COMPACT_ATOMS: atom_id res chain seq x y z
N MET A 1 3.05 47.00 -54.71
CA MET A 1 2.96 47.19 -53.25
C MET A 1 1.63 46.56 -52.82
N ALA A 2 1.57 45.22 -52.67
CA ALA A 2 1.66 44.51 -51.39
C ALA A 2 0.65 45.06 -50.36
N GLY A 3 -0.39 44.37 -49.91
CA GLY A 3 -0.84 43.01 -50.12
C GLY A 3 -2.24 42.90 -49.50
N LEU A 4 -3.12 42.21 -50.23
CA LEU A 4 -4.47 41.84 -49.83
C LEU A 4 -4.46 40.79 -48.70
N VAL A 5 -5.54 40.81 -47.92
CA VAL A 5 -6.09 39.68 -47.14
C VAL A 5 -5.27 39.21 -45.93
N ARG A 6 -5.72 39.62 -44.74
CA ARG A 6 -6.16 38.68 -43.69
C ARG A 6 -6.89 39.45 -42.60
N ALA A 7 -8.21 39.41 -42.69
CA ALA A 7 -9.12 39.76 -41.63
C ALA A 7 -8.71 39.00 -40.35
N GLY A 8 -8.16 39.74 -39.38
CA GLY A 8 -7.87 39.28 -38.03
C GLY A 8 -9.16 39.18 -37.22
N PHE A 9 -10.08 38.34 -37.70
CA PHE A 9 -11.23 37.84 -36.97
C PHE A 9 -10.72 36.89 -35.87
N SER A 10 -10.02 37.41 -34.86
CA SER A 10 -9.47 36.57 -33.79
C SER A 10 -9.59 37.17 -32.38
N PHE A 11 -10.02 38.42 -32.22
CA PHE A 11 -10.21 39.00 -30.89
C PHE A 11 -11.57 38.75 -30.24
N ALA A 12 -12.51 38.08 -30.93
CA ALA A 12 -13.87 37.84 -30.41
C ALA A 12 -14.22 36.36 -30.18
N ARG A 13 -13.22 35.46 -30.03
CA ARG A 13 -13.50 34.02 -29.81
C ARG A 13 -12.98 33.44 -28.49
N ASN A 14 -12.46 34.27 -27.59
CA ASN A 14 -12.07 33.83 -26.24
C ASN A 14 -13.09 34.18 -25.15
N ALA A 15 -14.25 34.76 -25.50
CA ALA A 15 -15.31 35.05 -24.53
C ALA A 15 -16.32 33.89 -24.33
N VAL A 16 -16.26 32.83 -25.14
CA VAL A 16 -17.28 31.74 -25.13
C VAL A 16 -16.79 30.45 -24.48
N PHE A 17 -15.48 30.26 -24.33
CA PHE A 17 -14.98 29.20 -23.46
C PHE A 17 -14.73 29.79 -22.09
N SER A 18 -15.81 29.93 -21.32
CA SER A 18 -15.75 29.87 -19.86
C SER A 18 -14.79 28.75 -19.53
N THR A 19 -13.59 29.10 -19.08
CA THR A 19 -12.67 28.13 -18.51
C THR A 19 -13.44 27.53 -17.34
N SER A 20 -13.99 26.34 -17.56
CA SER A 20 -14.53 25.52 -16.49
C SER A 20 -13.33 25.20 -15.62
N VAL A 21 -13.02 26.12 -14.70
CA VAL A 21 -12.17 25.86 -13.55
C VAL A 21 -12.95 24.80 -12.80
N ARG A 22 -12.69 23.53 -13.13
CA ARG A 22 -13.16 22.41 -12.32
C ARG A 22 -12.59 22.69 -10.94
N SER A 23 -13.43 23.12 -10.02
CA SER A 23 -13.06 23.29 -8.63
C SER A 23 -12.63 21.91 -8.13
N ILE A 24 -11.32 21.72 -7.98
CA ILE A 24 -10.79 20.50 -7.38
C ILE A 24 -11.09 20.63 -5.89
N ALA A 25 -12.24 20.14 -5.45
CA ALA A 25 -12.56 19.99 -4.05
C ALA A 25 -11.88 18.73 -3.53
N THR A 26 -10.81 18.91 -2.75
CA THR A 26 -10.21 17.82 -1.97
C THR A 26 -10.85 17.79 -0.59
N THR A 27 -11.70 16.82 -0.30
CA THR A 27 -12.15 16.54 1.06
C THR A 27 -11.12 15.67 1.79
N ASN A 28 -11.01 15.83 3.11
CA ASN A 28 -10.18 14.92 3.91
C ASN A 28 -10.76 13.50 3.86
N PRO A 29 -9.93 12.45 3.68
CA PRO A 29 -10.42 11.08 3.69
C PRO A 29 -10.89 10.72 5.10
N LEU A 30 -12.12 10.22 5.22
CA LEU A 30 -12.76 9.87 6.49
C LEU A 30 -12.16 8.65 7.22
N ASN A 31 -11.05 8.06 6.74
CA ASN A 31 -10.34 6.91 7.33
C ASN A 31 -11.29 5.78 7.84
N LEU A 32 -12.32 5.50 7.04
CA LEU A 32 -13.38 4.52 7.34
C LEU A 32 -12.84 3.09 7.32
N LYS A 33 -13.38 2.22 8.19
CA LYS A 33 -12.94 0.81 8.27
C LYS A 33 -13.93 -0.18 7.68
N GLU A 34 -15.24 0.04 7.81
CA GLU A 34 -16.26 -0.88 7.28
C GLU A 34 -17.39 -0.11 6.58
N ILE A 35 -17.84 -0.68 5.46
CA ILE A 35 -19.06 -0.27 4.76
C ILE A 35 -20.06 -1.42 4.98
N ARG A 36 -21.24 -1.09 5.49
CA ARG A 36 -22.31 -2.07 5.75
C ARG A 36 -23.46 -1.80 4.82
N GLU A 37 -23.91 -2.85 4.16
CA GLU A 37 -25.08 -2.81 3.29
C GLU A 37 -26.24 -3.51 4.00
N ARG A 38 -27.39 -2.85 4.07
CA ARG A 38 -28.64 -3.39 4.60
C ARG A 38 -29.74 -3.19 3.59
N THR A 39 -30.41 -4.27 3.20
CA THR A 39 -31.56 -4.22 2.29
C THR A 39 -32.85 -4.23 3.10
N GLU A 40 -33.55 -3.09 3.15
CA GLU A 40 -34.84 -2.94 3.81
C GLU A 40 -35.92 -2.86 2.73
N GLY A 41 -36.59 -3.99 2.49
CA GLY A 41 -37.62 -4.13 1.46
C GLY A 41 -37.09 -3.82 0.06
N SER A 42 -37.48 -2.68 -0.50
CA SER A 42 -37.03 -2.20 -1.81
C SER A 42 -35.81 -1.26 -1.76
N SER A 43 -35.35 -0.87 -0.57
CA SER A 43 -34.28 0.13 -0.40
C SER A 43 -32.98 -0.50 0.10
N ILE A 44 -31.85 0.00 -0.42
CA ILE A 44 -30.50 -0.41 -0.01
C ILE A 44 -29.91 0.73 0.82
N VAL A 45 -29.75 0.51 2.12
CA VAL A 45 -29.13 1.44 3.05
C VAL A 45 -27.64 1.08 3.18
N ILE A 46 -26.77 2.01 2.80
CA ILE A 46 -25.32 1.83 2.87
C ILE A 46 -24.80 2.71 4.02
N GLU A 47 -24.36 2.08 5.10
CA GLU A 47 -23.84 2.75 6.30
C GLU A 47 -22.31 2.68 6.34
N ALA A 48 -21.66 3.81 6.64
CA ALA A 48 -20.23 3.86 6.91
C ALA A 48 -19.97 3.81 8.43
N VAL A 49 -19.29 2.76 8.90
CA VAL A 49 -19.05 2.54 10.34
C VAL A 49 -17.56 2.63 10.67
N ASN A 50 -17.25 3.46 11.67
CA ASN A 50 -15.90 3.57 12.23
C ASN A 50 -15.64 2.46 13.25
N VAL A 51 -14.98 1.39 12.82
CA VAL A 51 -14.62 0.27 13.70
C VAL A 51 -13.22 0.48 14.29
N PRO A 52 -13.03 0.50 15.62
CA PRO A 52 -11.70 0.51 16.21
C PRO A 52 -10.99 -0.83 15.99
N SER A 53 -9.66 -0.83 15.87
CA SER A 53 -8.92 -2.09 15.71
C SER A 53 -8.81 -2.79 17.07
N PRO A 54 -8.87 -4.12 17.15
CA PRO A 54 -8.64 -4.81 18.42
C PRO A 54 -7.17 -4.70 18.88
N ARG A 55 -6.24 -4.44 17.95
CA ARG A 55 -4.79 -4.43 18.20
C ARG A 55 -4.23 -3.05 18.56
N THR A 56 -5.07 -2.04 18.74
CA THR A 56 -4.61 -0.63 18.85
C THR A 56 -3.64 -0.42 20.02
N GLU A 57 -3.85 -1.14 21.11
CA GLU A 57 -3.00 -1.12 22.32
C GLU A 57 -1.65 -1.79 22.12
N LEU A 58 -1.58 -2.78 21.21
CA LEU A 58 -0.38 -3.56 20.92
C LEU A 58 0.46 -2.98 19.77
N LEU A 59 0.07 -1.82 19.23
CA LEU A 59 0.75 -1.21 18.10
C LEU A 59 2.11 -0.65 18.53
N VAL A 60 3.17 -1.21 17.96
CA VAL A 60 4.52 -0.67 18.10
C VAL A 60 4.63 0.62 17.29
N ARG A 61 4.74 1.76 17.99
CA ARG A 61 5.07 3.04 17.38
C ARG A 61 6.56 3.31 17.51
N ALA A 62 7.15 3.94 16.49
CA ALA A 62 8.56 4.30 16.50
C ALA A 62 8.93 5.22 17.67
N GLU A 63 7.98 6.07 18.09
CA GLU A 63 8.08 7.02 19.20
C GLU A 63 8.25 6.34 20.57
N ASN A 64 7.77 5.11 20.73
CA ASN A 64 7.71 4.40 22.02
C ASN A 64 8.84 3.38 22.21
N LEU A 65 9.85 3.37 21.34
CA LEU A 65 10.94 2.38 21.39
C LEU A 65 12.08 2.86 22.32
N PRO A 66 12.53 2.04 23.27
CA PRO A 66 13.46 2.45 24.33
C PRO A 66 14.86 2.82 23.85
N ASN A 67 15.27 2.34 22.68
CA ASN A 67 16.61 2.56 22.12
C ASN A 67 16.64 3.65 21.03
N HIS A 68 15.57 4.45 20.92
CA HIS A 68 15.59 5.59 20.03
C HIS A 68 16.23 6.76 20.76
N GLU A 69 17.54 6.96 20.58
CA GLU A 69 18.10 8.28 20.88
C GLU A 69 17.28 9.30 20.06
N PRO A 70 16.77 10.37 20.68
CA PRO A 70 16.05 11.39 19.96
C PRO A 70 16.97 11.85 18.84
N VAL A 71 16.46 11.81 17.60
CA VAL A 71 17.25 12.20 16.43
C VAL A 71 17.92 13.54 16.74
N VAL A 72 19.24 13.51 16.97
CA VAL A 72 20.02 14.63 17.50
C VAL A 72 20.10 15.79 16.50
N SER A 73 19.59 15.60 15.28
CA SER A 73 19.49 16.64 14.26
C SER A 73 18.05 16.80 13.73
N PRO A 74 17.52 18.04 13.66
CA PRO A 74 16.20 18.31 13.10
C PRO A 74 16.08 18.00 11.59
N SER A 75 17.16 17.55 10.95
CA SER A 75 17.23 17.28 9.50
C SER A 75 17.01 15.81 9.13
N GLU A 76 17.09 14.86 10.07
CA GLU A 76 16.95 13.44 9.77
C GLU A 76 15.56 12.90 10.12
N LYS A 77 14.93 12.17 9.18
CA LYS A 77 13.63 11.54 9.40
C LYS A 77 13.79 10.35 10.35
N PRO A 78 12.86 10.15 11.30
CA PRO A 78 12.93 9.01 12.20
C PRO A 78 12.91 7.69 11.40
N PRO A 79 13.73 6.69 11.77
CA PRO A 79 13.69 5.37 11.18
C PRO A 79 12.31 4.72 11.33
N CYS A 80 11.98 3.84 10.38
CA CYS A 80 10.76 3.06 10.46
C CYS A 80 10.78 2.10 11.66
N TYR A 81 9.65 1.73 12.24
CA TYR A 81 9.60 0.81 13.38
C TYR A 81 10.26 -0.55 13.07
N MET A 82 10.10 -1.10 11.85
CA MET A 82 10.82 -2.33 11.44
C MET A 82 12.34 -2.14 11.35
N CYS A 83 12.79 -0.92 11.07
CA CYS A 83 14.20 -0.55 11.01
C CYS A 83 14.76 -0.45 12.44
N ALA A 84 14.00 0.18 13.34
CA ALA A 84 14.35 0.37 14.74
C ALA A 84 14.33 -0.95 15.55
N LEU A 85 13.39 -1.85 15.25
CA LEU A 85 13.32 -3.18 15.88
C LEU A 85 14.45 -4.14 15.44
N GLY A 86 15.10 -3.89 14.29
CA GLY A 86 16.22 -4.71 13.82
C GLY A 86 15.87 -6.18 13.50
N LEU A 87 14.59 -6.53 13.36
CA LEU A 87 14.15 -7.92 13.20
C LEU A 87 14.58 -8.52 11.85
N ASP A 88 15.11 -9.74 11.89
CA ASP A 88 15.34 -10.55 10.69
C ASP A 88 14.11 -11.38 10.33
N VAL A 89 13.18 -10.75 9.60
CA VAL A 89 11.93 -11.38 9.18
C VAL A 89 12.12 -12.29 7.97
N LYS A 90 11.61 -13.52 8.11
CA LYS A 90 11.57 -14.57 7.08
C LYS A 90 10.21 -14.66 6.40
N HIS A 91 10.12 -15.39 5.28
CA HIS A 91 8.84 -15.62 4.60
C HIS A 91 7.92 -16.59 5.35
N THR A 92 8.50 -17.37 6.27
CA THR A 92 7.81 -18.28 7.18
C THR A 92 7.08 -17.57 8.32
N ASP A 93 7.43 -16.31 8.61
CA ASP A 93 6.94 -15.58 9.78
C ASP A 93 5.56 -14.96 9.50
N VAL A 94 4.57 -15.82 9.29
CA VAL A 94 3.21 -15.43 8.88
C VAL A 94 2.54 -14.47 9.86
N LEU A 95 2.85 -14.58 11.16
CA LEU A 95 2.28 -13.72 12.19
C LEU A 95 2.72 -12.26 12.05
N ILE A 96 3.93 -12.02 11.56
CA ILE A 96 4.44 -10.67 11.28
C ILE A 96 3.91 -10.21 9.91
N LEU A 97 4.01 -11.08 8.89
CA LEU A 97 3.63 -10.73 7.53
C LEU A 97 2.13 -10.41 7.37
N SER A 98 1.26 -11.15 8.07
CA SER A 98 -0.18 -10.93 8.04
C SER A 98 -0.60 -9.53 8.51
N GLN A 99 0.21 -8.86 9.32
CA GLN A 99 -0.07 -7.49 9.79
C GLN A 99 0.03 -6.45 8.66
N PHE A 100 0.79 -6.75 7.61
CA PHE A 100 1.00 -5.85 6.46
C PHE A 100 0.03 -6.09 5.31
N VAL A 101 -0.93 -6.99 5.48
CA VAL A 101 -1.79 -7.50 4.41
C VAL A 101 -3.26 -7.28 4.79
N ARG A 102 -4.09 -7.02 3.78
CA ARG A 102 -5.56 -6.90 3.94
C ARG A 102 -6.21 -8.27 4.11
N SER A 103 -7.51 -8.28 4.40
CA SER A 103 -8.36 -9.48 4.32
C SER A 103 -8.19 -10.26 3.02
N ASP A 104 -8.01 -9.55 1.91
CA ASP A 104 -7.98 -10.13 0.55
C ASP A 104 -6.58 -10.60 0.12
N GLY A 105 -5.60 -10.56 1.03
CA GLY A 105 -4.23 -10.98 0.70
C GLY A 105 -3.43 -9.89 -0.03
N CYS A 106 -4.05 -8.75 -0.32
CA CYS A 106 -3.37 -7.61 -0.93
C CYS A 106 -2.51 -6.85 0.11
N MET A 107 -1.29 -6.49 -0.27
CA MET A 107 -0.38 -5.79 0.63
C MET A 107 -0.82 -4.33 0.86
N LEU A 108 -0.73 -3.86 2.11
CA LEU A 108 -1.13 -2.50 2.49
C LEU A 108 -0.21 -1.44 1.85
N PRO A 109 -0.76 -0.27 1.46
CA PRO A 109 0.04 0.79 0.85
C PRO A 109 1.00 1.43 1.87
N ARG A 110 2.16 1.88 1.39
CA ARG A 110 3.23 2.47 2.23
C ARG A 110 2.78 3.62 3.13
N ARG A 111 1.83 4.44 2.64
CA ARG A 111 1.27 5.57 3.41
C ARG A 111 0.52 5.13 4.67
N ILE A 112 0.01 3.90 4.69
CA ILE A 112 -0.69 3.30 5.83
C ILE A 112 0.29 2.52 6.70
N THR A 113 1.16 1.70 6.09
CA THR A 113 2.12 0.90 6.86
C THR A 113 3.20 1.72 7.55
N GLY A 114 3.50 2.94 7.09
CA GLY A 114 4.54 3.79 7.69
C GLY A 114 5.97 3.27 7.48
N LEU A 115 6.16 2.29 6.59
CA LEU A 115 7.48 1.72 6.34
C LEU A 115 8.35 2.57 5.40
N CYS A 116 9.66 2.46 5.59
CA CYS A 116 10.64 2.93 4.60
C CYS A 116 10.43 2.22 3.26
N ARG A 117 10.77 2.89 2.14
CA ARG A 117 10.65 2.31 0.78
C ARG A 117 11.38 0.96 0.65
N ARG A 118 12.55 0.85 1.30
CA ARG A 118 13.34 -0.38 1.39
C ARG A 118 12.56 -1.51 2.07
N GLN A 119 12.04 -1.26 3.29
CA GLN A 119 11.33 -2.27 4.07
C GLN A 119 10.00 -2.64 3.43
N GLN A 120 9.26 -1.69 2.88
CA GLN A 120 8.03 -1.97 2.13
C GLN A 120 8.28 -2.95 0.97
N LYS A 121 9.39 -2.78 0.23
CA LYS A 121 9.79 -3.71 -0.83
C LYS A 121 10.22 -5.09 -0.28
N LYS A 122 10.96 -5.13 0.84
CA LYS A 122 11.35 -6.38 1.52
C LYS A 122 10.09 -7.17 1.93
N MET A 123 9.20 -6.53 2.69
CA MET A 123 7.94 -7.14 3.15
C MET A 123 7.05 -7.58 1.99
N GLY A 124 6.89 -6.76 0.95
CA GLY A 124 6.12 -7.15 -0.23
C GLY A 124 6.63 -8.43 -0.91
N LYS A 125 7.96 -8.62 -0.99
CA LYS A 125 8.54 -9.87 -1.52
C LYS A 125 8.29 -11.05 -0.58
N LEU A 126 8.48 -10.87 0.73
CA LEU A 126 8.26 -11.93 1.72
C LEU A 126 6.81 -12.39 1.73
N VAL A 127 5.85 -11.46 1.70
CA VAL A 127 4.41 -11.76 1.57
C VAL A 127 4.15 -12.57 0.29
N THR A 128 4.72 -12.15 -0.84
CA THR A 128 4.55 -12.86 -2.12
C THR A 128 5.09 -14.29 -2.04
N MET A 129 6.23 -14.49 -1.37
CA MET A 129 6.81 -15.81 -1.14
C MET A 129 5.93 -16.66 -0.24
N ALA A 130 5.47 -16.11 0.89
CA ALA A 130 4.58 -16.80 1.83
C ALA A 130 3.27 -17.24 1.15
N GLN A 131 2.67 -16.38 0.32
CA GLN A 131 1.46 -16.70 -0.44
C GLN A 131 1.70 -17.82 -1.47
N LYS A 132 2.81 -17.76 -2.22
CA LYS A 132 3.17 -18.80 -3.19
C LYS A 132 3.46 -20.14 -2.52
N ALA A 133 4.12 -20.11 -1.37
CA ALA A 133 4.38 -21.28 -0.53
C ALA A 133 3.12 -21.84 0.14
N GLY A 134 1.97 -21.14 0.06
CA GLY A 134 0.71 -21.60 0.64
C GLY A 134 0.58 -21.38 2.15
N LEU A 135 1.41 -20.51 2.74
CA LEU A 135 1.40 -20.24 4.18
C LEU A 135 0.27 -19.28 4.63
N MET A 136 -0.36 -18.57 3.67
CA MET A 136 -1.34 -17.51 3.92
C MET A 136 -2.68 -17.74 3.19
N ILE A 137 -3.16 -18.99 3.15
CA ILE A 137 -4.37 -19.35 2.38
C ILE A 137 -5.63 -18.67 2.94
N ASN A 138 -5.71 -18.44 4.25
CA ASN A 138 -6.88 -17.84 4.90
C ASN A 138 -7.19 -16.41 4.41
N LEU A 139 -6.20 -15.71 3.89
CA LEU A 139 -6.33 -14.32 3.40
C LEU A 139 -6.60 -14.25 1.90
N THR A 140 -6.80 -15.38 1.23
CA THR A 140 -7.07 -15.38 -0.20
C THR A 140 -8.54 -15.08 -0.49
N PRO A 141 -8.86 -14.33 -1.56
CA PRO A 141 -10.24 -14.01 -1.91
C PRO A 141 -11.04 -15.27 -2.25
N ASP A 142 -12.35 -15.22 -2.07
CA ASP A 142 -13.20 -16.41 -2.17
C ASP A 142 -13.27 -17.00 -3.58
N ASN A 143 -13.02 -16.19 -4.60
CA ASN A 143 -12.95 -16.64 -5.98
C ASN A 143 -11.69 -17.45 -6.32
N CYS A 144 -10.77 -17.65 -5.37
CA CYS A 144 -9.55 -18.41 -5.62
C CYS A 144 -9.68 -19.89 -5.23
N ASN A 145 -8.97 -20.77 -5.96
CA ASN A 145 -8.86 -22.18 -5.60
C ASN A 145 -7.93 -22.34 -4.38
N LYS A 146 -8.52 -22.32 -3.18
CA LYS A 146 -7.84 -22.53 -1.89
C LYS A 146 -7.15 -23.91 -1.84
N ASP A 147 -7.78 -24.92 -2.40
CA ASP A 147 -7.23 -26.27 -2.55
C ASP A 147 -6.06 -26.30 -3.55
N PRO A 148 -4.83 -26.68 -3.13
CA PRO A 148 -3.66 -26.70 -3.99
C PRO A 148 -3.82 -27.66 -5.19
N ARG A 149 -4.55 -28.78 -5.04
CA ARG A 149 -4.72 -29.77 -6.12
C ARG A 149 -5.52 -29.23 -7.30
N LYS A 150 -6.38 -28.25 -7.05
CA LYS A 150 -7.24 -27.59 -8.05
C LYS A 150 -6.55 -26.40 -8.72
N ARG A 151 -5.28 -26.13 -8.40
CA ARG A 151 -4.52 -25.03 -9.02
C ARG A 151 -3.94 -25.47 -10.36
N LYS A 152 -3.88 -24.53 -11.30
CA LYS A 152 -3.35 -24.76 -12.64
C LYS A 152 -1.82 -24.86 -12.64
N ASP A 153 -1.28 -25.66 -13.56
CA ASP A 153 0.14 -25.75 -13.89
C ASP A 153 1.02 -26.12 -12.68
N TYR A 154 2.18 -25.47 -12.56
CA TYR A 154 3.14 -25.71 -11.50
C TYR A 154 2.68 -25.21 -10.12
N LYS A 155 1.59 -24.43 -10.04
CA LYS A 155 1.08 -23.87 -8.76
C LYS A 155 0.45 -24.92 -7.85
N LYS A 156 0.20 -26.13 -8.35
CA LYS A 156 -0.28 -27.27 -7.58
C LYS A 156 0.81 -27.94 -6.74
N PHE A 157 2.07 -27.74 -7.10
CA PHE A 157 3.20 -28.32 -6.41
C PHE A 157 3.61 -27.44 -5.23
N ASN A 158 4.14 -28.08 -4.20
CA ASN A 158 4.69 -27.37 -3.05
C ASN A 158 5.89 -26.52 -3.52
N THR A 159 5.90 -25.25 -3.13
CA THR A 159 7.00 -24.32 -3.44
C THR A 159 7.57 -23.79 -2.15
N TYR A 160 8.90 -23.76 -2.08
CA TYR A 160 9.66 -23.28 -0.93
C TYR A 160 10.66 -22.24 -1.41
N PHE A 161 11.01 -21.29 -0.55
CA PHE A 161 11.94 -20.22 -0.88
C PHE A 161 13.10 -20.21 0.11
N ASP A 162 14.30 -19.95 -0.39
CA ASP A 162 15.45 -19.61 0.44
C ASP A 162 15.60 -18.08 0.47
N GLU A 163 15.49 -17.47 1.65
CA GLU A 163 15.56 -16.00 1.77
C GLU A 163 16.93 -15.43 1.35
N ARG A 164 17.99 -16.24 1.43
CA ARG A 164 19.34 -15.83 1.02
C ARG A 164 19.41 -15.54 -0.47
N THR A 165 18.59 -16.24 -1.26
CA THR A 165 18.51 -16.09 -2.72
C THR A 165 17.62 -14.91 -3.16
N ILE A 166 16.96 -14.22 -2.22
CA ILE A 166 16.16 -13.04 -2.54
C ILE A 166 17.08 -12.02 -3.19
N PHE A 167 16.88 -11.74 -4.48
CA PHE A 167 17.62 -10.72 -5.22
C PHE A 167 17.52 -9.35 -4.51
N MET A 168 18.49 -9.08 -3.63
CA MET A 168 18.66 -7.80 -2.95
C MET A 168 19.01 -6.69 -3.93
N LYS A 169 19.43 -7.03 -5.17
CA LYS A 169 19.79 -6.08 -6.23
C LYS A 169 18.70 -5.04 -6.55
N ARG A 170 17.41 -5.32 -6.26
CA ARG A 170 16.28 -4.37 -6.44
C ARG A 170 15.81 -3.69 -5.14
N ILE A 171 16.37 -4.07 -3.98
CA ILE A 171 16.10 -3.46 -2.68
C ILE A 171 17.18 -2.40 -2.45
N PRO A 172 16.83 -1.11 -2.29
CA PRO A 172 17.83 -0.07 -2.07
C PRO A 172 18.61 -0.37 -0.77
N LYS A 173 19.93 -0.31 -0.84
CA LYS A 173 20.83 -0.35 0.32
C LYS A 173 20.60 0.88 1.20
N PRO A 174 20.94 0.86 2.50
CA PRO A 174 20.79 2.04 3.35
C PRO A 174 21.62 3.22 2.83
N VAL A 175 22.73 2.93 2.16
CA VAL A 175 23.62 3.88 1.47
C VAL A 175 23.09 4.39 0.14
N ASP A 176 22.04 3.79 -0.44
CA ASP A 176 21.45 4.22 -1.70
C ASP A 176 20.52 5.43 -1.46
N ARG A 177 20.99 6.50 -0.79
CA ARG A 177 20.21 7.74 -0.58
C ARG A 177 19.91 8.47 -1.90
N PHE A 178 20.64 8.21 -3.00
CA PHE A 178 20.59 9.03 -4.22
C PHE A 178 20.83 8.30 -5.56
N LYS A 179 20.06 7.27 -5.91
CA LYS A 179 19.94 6.88 -7.33
C LYS A 179 18.47 6.63 -7.67
N ARG A 180 17.84 7.66 -8.26
CA ARG A 180 16.66 7.45 -9.12
C ARG A 180 17.15 6.86 -10.43
#